data_AF-A0A7X9DQS0-F1
#
_entry.id   AF-A0A7X9DQS0-F1
#
_cell.length_a   1.000
_cell.length_b   1.000
_cell.length_c   1.000
_cell.angle_alpha   90.00
_cell.angle_beta   90.00
_cell.angle_gamma   90.00
#
_symmetry.space_group_name_H-M   'P 1'
#
loop_
_entity.id
_entity.type
_entity.pdbx_description
1 polymer ?
#
loop_
_entity_poly.entity_id
_entity_poly.type
_entity_poly.pdbx_seq_one_letter_code
_entity_poly.pdbx_strand_id
1 'polypeptide(L)'
;MKKEFLFTVYVLFMHIGVSASDWTETLPLTDRILMLHFDDGYIQHYGYHQSSSACVTYNFPLDISKAMQTGVYTISSSDDSNFSGGIQPASVGRKSKGKDFSRNCLWRQSLLYNACHGGSTICDNDFIFEHFIYLELPYPMQQGKHYIITLSGLAGNYNSDTLVFDVTRVRSDAVHVNQIGFLPDAGKKFGYISAWMGDKGPLDLDAYEGTRFHLIDLATGQPVFEGTIAKRLDVETSPQKDLPGEPGTPFFSMSDVWECDFSSFSTPGEYVLSVDR
;
A
#
# COMPACT_ATOMS: atom_id res chain seq x y z
N MET A 1 -18.47 -47.03 -53.16
CA MET A 1 -18.51 -46.74 -51.70
C MET A 1 -17.22 -46.03 -51.31
N LYS A 2 -17.21 -44.70 -51.26
CA LYS A 2 -16.11 -43.91 -50.71
C LYS A 2 -16.41 -43.64 -49.24
N LYS A 3 -15.55 -44.11 -48.33
CA LYS A 3 -15.63 -43.80 -46.90
C LYS A 3 -14.85 -42.51 -46.68
N GLU A 4 -15.55 -41.43 -46.36
CA GLU A 4 -14.92 -40.20 -45.88
C GLU A 4 -14.57 -40.40 -44.40
N PHE A 5 -13.31 -40.12 -44.07
CA PHE A 5 -12.79 -40.20 -42.71
C PHE A 5 -12.85 -38.80 -42.11
N LEU A 6 -13.86 -38.54 -41.27
CA LEU A 6 -13.96 -37.30 -40.50
C LEU A 6 -12.88 -37.33 -39.41
N PHE A 7 -11.90 -36.43 -39.49
CA PHE A 7 -10.88 -36.25 -38.47
C PHE A 7 -11.36 -35.19 -37.47
N THR A 8 -11.90 -35.62 -36.33
CA THR A 8 -12.29 -34.72 -35.24
C THR A 8 -11.05 -34.32 -34.47
N VAL A 9 -10.60 -33.07 -34.63
CA VAL A 9 -9.53 -32.47 -33.83
C VAL A 9 -10.07 -32.11 -32.46
N TYR A 10 -9.68 -32.85 -31.42
CA TYR A 10 -9.89 -32.44 -30.03
C TYR A 10 -8.86 -31.35 -29.68
N VAL A 11 -9.32 -30.09 -29.61
CA VAL A 11 -8.53 -29.01 -29.02
C VAL A 11 -8.58 -29.18 -27.51
N LEU A 12 -7.48 -29.68 -26.94
CA LEU A 12 -7.27 -29.69 -25.49
C LEU A 12 -7.09 -28.23 -25.05
N PHE A 13 -8.10 -27.63 -24.44
CA PHE A 13 -7.93 -26.39 -23.68
C PHE A 13 -7.14 -26.74 -22.41
N MET A 14 -5.82 -26.61 -22.47
CA MET A 14 -5.01 -26.47 -21.26
C MET A 14 -5.43 -25.15 -20.61
N HIS A 15 -6.24 -25.23 -19.55
CA HIS A 15 -6.36 -24.11 -18.62
C HIS A 15 -4.99 -23.95 -17.94
N ILE A 16 -4.15 -23.10 -18.53
CA ILE A 16 -3.02 -22.53 -17.82
C ILE A 16 -3.66 -21.66 -16.74
N GLY A 17 -3.76 -22.18 -15.52
CA GLY A 17 -4.10 -21.36 -14.37
C GLY A 17 -3.05 -20.26 -14.29
N VAL A 18 -3.43 -19.04 -14.64
CA VAL A 18 -2.60 -17.87 -14.41
C VAL A 18 -2.70 -17.62 -12.92
N SER A 19 -1.77 -18.22 -12.16
CA SER A 19 -1.53 -17.87 -10.76
C SER A 19 -1.09 -16.42 -10.73
N ALA A 20 -1.90 -15.55 -10.12
CA ALA A 20 -1.62 -14.14 -9.97
C ALA A 20 -1.95 -13.72 -8.53
N SER A 21 -1.23 -12.71 -8.06
CA SER A 21 -1.43 -12.11 -6.74
C SER A 21 -2.87 -11.65 -6.56
N ASP A 22 -3.39 -11.74 -5.34
CA ASP A 22 -4.74 -11.27 -5.03
C ASP A 22 -4.71 -9.77 -4.74
N TRP A 23 -5.59 -9.01 -5.38
CA TRP A 23 -5.82 -7.61 -5.00
C TRP A 23 -6.69 -7.61 -3.74
N THR A 24 -6.19 -7.04 -2.65
CA THR A 24 -6.84 -7.11 -1.33
C THR A 24 -7.49 -5.80 -0.92
N GLU A 25 -6.96 -4.66 -1.35
CA GLU A 25 -7.43 -3.35 -0.90
C GLU A 25 -7.09 -2.23 -1.89
N THR A 26 -7.95 -1.20 -1.90
CA THR A 26 -7.72 0.09 -2.56
C THR A 26 -7.92 1.21 -1.55
N LEU A 27 -6.87 1.95 -1.23
CA LEU A 27 -6.93 3.11 -0.33
C LEU A 27 -6.38 4.36 -1.01
N PRO A 28 -6.91 5.56 -0.72
CA PRO A 28 -6.22 6.79 -1.05
C PRO A 28 -5.05 6.99 -0.09
N LEU A 29 -3.88 7.34 -0.62
CA LEU A 29 -2.79 7.89 0.16
C LEU A 29 -2.97 9.41 0.32
N THR A 30 -3.38 10.08 -0.76
CA THR A 30 -3.84 11.48 -0.82
C THR A 30 -4.98 11.61 -1.83
N ASP A 31 -5.49 12.82 -2.07
CA ASP A 31 -6.41 13.16 -3.16
C ASP A 31 -5.87 12.78 -4.55
N ARG A 32 -4.55 12.66 -4.72
CA ARG A 32 -3.89 12.37 -6.00
C ARG A 32 -3.23 11.01 -6.09
N ILE A 33 -3.14 10.25 -5.00
CA ILE A 33 -2.42 8.99 -5.00
C ILE A 33 -3.32 7.88 -4.48
N LEU A 34 -3.54 6.87 -5.31
CA LEU A 34 -4.16 5.60 -4.88
C LEU A 34 -3.07 4.60 -4.53
N MET A 35 -3.32 3.81 -3.49
CA MET A 35 -2.53 2.66 -3.10
C MET A 35 -3.37 1.40 -3.30
N LEU A 36 -2.86 0.46 -4.09
CA LEU A 36 -3.45 -0.86 -4.29
C LEU A 36 -2.58 -1.90 -3.59
N HIS A 37 -3.19 -2.69 -2.72
CA HIS A 37 -2.51 -3.74 -1.96
C HIS A 37 -2.69 -5.09 -2.65
N PHE A 38 -1.59 -5.82 -2.83
CA PHE A 38 -1.56 -7.13 -3.46
C PHE A 38 -0.89 -8.15 -2.54
N ASP A 39 -1.42 -9.36 -2.53
CA ASP A 39 -1.03 -10.46 -1.66
C ASP A 39 -0.65 -11.70 -2.47
N ASP A 40 0.63 -12.09 -2.39
CA ASP A 40 1.16 -13.23 -3.14
C ASP A 40 0.82 -14.59 -2.50
N GLY A 41 0.07 -14.62 -1.39
CA GLY A 41 -0.46 -15.86 -0.81
C GLY A 41 -0.11 -16.05 0.67
N TYR A 42 0.26 -17.28 1.05
CA TYR A 42 0.50 -17.61 2.46
C TYR A 42 1.35 -18.87 2.65
N ILE A 43 1.86 -19.06 3.86
CA ILE A 43 2.54 -20.29 4.26
C ILE A 43 1.65 -21.03 5.24
N GLN A 44 1.28 -22.25 4.88
CA GLN A 44 0.64 -23.16 5.81
C GLN A 44 1.72 -23.68 6.76
N HIS A 45 1.73 -23.16 7.98
CA HIS A 45 2.67 -23.57 9.02
C HIS A 45 2.37 -24.98 9.54
N TYR A 46 3.42 -25.65 10.01
CA TYR A 46 3.34 -26.96 10.64
C TYR A 46 2.40 -26.94 11.85
N GLY A 47 1.64 -28.02 12.03
CA GLY A 47 0.71 -28.20 13.14
C GLY A 47 1.38 -28.70 14.42
N TYR A 48 0.55 -28.92 15.45
CA TYR A 48 0.99 -29.51 16.71
C TYR A 48 1.66 -30.88 16.47
N HIS A 49 2.84 -31.08 17.07
CA HIS A 49 3.70 -32.26 16.90
C HIS A 49 4.28 -32.52 15.49
N GLN A 50 4.24 -31.53 14.60
CA GLN A 50 4.91 -31.60 13.30
C GLN A 50 6.24 -30.83 13.32
N SER A 51 7.18 -31.21 12.44
CA SER A 51 8.43 -30.48 12.25
C SER A 51 8.25 -29.29 11.32
N SER A 52 9.18 -28.33 11.37
CA SER A 52 9.12 -27.15 10.50
C SER A 52 9.24 -27.46 9.00
N SER A 53 9.76 -28.63 8.65
CA SER A 53 9.75 -29.14 7.27
C SER A 53 8.35 -29.46 6.73
N ALA A 54 7.31 -29.44 7.58
CA ALA A 54 5.92 -29.60 7.16
C ALA A 54 5.26 -28.29 6.69
N CYS A 55 5.97 -27.15 6.74
CA CYS A 55 5.48 -25.92 6.12
C CYS A 55 5.24 -26.12 4.61
N VAL A 56 4.10 -25.65 4.11
CA VAL A 56 3.78 -25.65 2.67
C VAL A 56 3.56 -24.22 2.21
N THR A 57 4.30 -23.81 1.19
CA THR A 57 4.24 -22.46 0.61
C THR A 57 3.21 -22.42 -0.52
N TYR A 58 2.23 -21.51 -0.43
CA TYR A 58 1.29 -21.21 -1.50
C TYR A 58 1.60 -19.81 -2.03
N ASN A 59 2.31 -19.75 -3.16
CA ASN A 59 2.82 -18.51 -3.74
C ASN A 59 2.24 -18.26 -5.14
N PHE A 60 1.59 -17.12 -5.31
CA PHE A 60 0.96 -16.62 -6.52
C PHE A 60 1.51 -15.21 -6.81
N PRO A 61 2.74 -15.11 -7.34
CA PRO A 61 3.45 -13.85 -7.36
C PRO A 61 2.81 -12.81 -8.28
N LEU A 62 2.93 -11.53 -7.89
CA LEU A 62 2.57 -10.41 -8.75
C LEU A 62 3.48 -10.35 -9.99
N ASP A 63 2.91 -10.18 -11.20
CA ASP A 63 3.68 -9.83 -12.39
C ASP A 63 4.17 -8.38 -12.26
N ILE A 64 5.36 -8.19 -11.70
CA ILE A 64 5.96 -6.88 -11.43
C ILE A 64 6.15 -6.09 -12.73
N SER A 65 6.60 -6.73 -13.81
CA SER A 65 6.85 -6.05 -15.08
C SER A 65 5.55 -5.50 -15.69
N LYS A 66 4.44 -6.20 -15.49
CA LYS A 66 3.11 -5.74 -15.86
C LYS A 66 2.59 -4.68 -14.87
N ALA A 67 2.72 -4.89 -13.57
CA ALA A 67 2.26 -3.96 -12.53
C ALA A 67 2.90 -2.56 -12.65
N MET A 68 4.12 -2.45 -13.17
CA MET A 68 4.77 -1.14 -13.35
C MET A 68 4.32 -0.38 -14.61
N GLN A 69 3.36 -0.91 -15.37
CA GLN A 69 2.83 -0.26 -16.58
C GLN A 69 1.54 0.51 -16.26
N THR A 70 1.53 1.81 -16.51
CA THR A 70 0.34 2.66 -16.33
C THR A 70 -0.89 2.14 -17.09
N GLY A 71 -0.68 1.59 -18.28
CA GLY A 71 -1.74 1.04 -19.14
C GLY A 71 -2.47 -0.19 -18.59
N VAL A 72 -2.01 -0.77 -17.48
CA VAL A 72 -2.72 -1.87 -16.79
C VAL A 72 -3.86 -1.36 -15.94
N TYR A 73 -3.87 -0.07 -15.60
CA TYR A 73 -4.84 0.56 -14.72
C TYR A 73 -5.74 1.52 -15.49
N THR A 74 -7.03 1.50 -15.19
CA THR A 74 -7.98 2.53 -15.64
C THR A 74 -8.81 2.98 -14.47
N ILE A 75 -8.81 4.29 -14.20
CA ILE A 75 -9.60 4.93 -13.15
C ILE A 75 -10.71 5.73 -13.82
N SER A 76 -11.95 5.42 -13.49
CA SER A 76 -13.12 6.11 -14.05
C SER A 76 -14.05 6.60 -12.95
N SER A 77 -14.83 7.63 -13.24
CA SER A 77 -15.87 8.13 -12.34
C SER A 77 -17.08 8.60 -13.14
N SER A 78 -18.27 8.30 -12.64
CA SER A 78 -19.52 8.81 -13.24
C SER A 78 -19.92 10.18 -12.70
N ASP A 79 -19.35 10.58 -11.56
CA ASP A 79 -19.70 11.80 -10.85
C ASP A 79 -18.54 12.81 -10.74
N ASP A 80 -17.36 12.49 -11.29
CA ASP A 80 -16.24 13.41 -11.51
C ASP A 80 -15.90 13.51 -13.01
N SER A 81 -16.09 14.71 -13.59
CA SER A 81 -15.87 14.95 -15.02
C SER A 81 -14.44 14.69 -15.49
N ASN A 82 -13.44 14.86 -14.61
CA ASN A 82 -12.03 14.62 -14.93
C ASN A 82 -11.72 13.14 -15.20
N PHE A 83 -12.60 12.24 -14.75
CA PHE A 83 -12.43 10.79 -14.86
C PHE A 83 -13.52 10.11 -15.71
N SER A 84 -14.39 10.90 -16.34
CA SER A 84 -15.56 10.39 -17.10
C SER A 84 -15.23 9.43 -18.25
N GLY A 85 -14.08 9.61 -18.90
CA GLY A 85 -13.62 8.75 -20.00
C GLY A 85 -12.83 7.51 -19.57
N GLY A 86 -12.55 7.36 -18.29
CA GLY A 86 -11.49 6.45 -17.81
C GLY A 86 -10.11 7.02 -18.13
N ILE A 87 -9.28 7.20 -17.12
CA ILE A 87 -7.91 7.70 -17.28
C ILE A 87 -6.90 6.70 -16.76
N GLN A 88 -5.69 6.79 -17.31
CA GLN A 88 -4.54 6.07 -16.78
C GLN A 88 -3.82 6.95 -15.74
N PRO A 89 -3.15 6.34 -14.76
CA PRO A 89 -2.29 7.09 -13.86
C PRO A 89 -1.13 7.75 -14.63
N ALA A 90 -0.67 8.90 -14.14
CA ALA A 90 0.47 9.61 -14.69
C ALA A 90 1.77 8.83 -14.47
N SER A 91 1.88 8.12 -13.35
CA SER A 91 3.01 7.25 -13.03
C SER A 91 2.63 6.14 -12.05
N VAL A 92 3.46 5.11 -11.96
CA VAL A 92 3.29 3.97 -11.03
C VAL A 92 4.55 3.83 -10.19
N GLY A 93 4.37 3.59 -8.90
CA GLY A 93 5.42 3.20 -7.96
C GLY A 93 5.09 1.91 -7.22
N ARG A 94 6.09 1.31 -6.61
CA ARG A 94 5.95 0.05 -5.90
C ARG A 94 6.78 -0.01 -4.62
N LYS A 95 6.13 -0.49 -3.56
CA LYS A 95 6.78 -1.03 -2.36
C LYS A 95 6.45 -2.52 -2.21
N SER A 96 7.33 -3.29 -1.58
CA SER A 96 7.02 -4.64 -1.08
C SER A 96 7.65 -4.88 0.28
N LYS A 97 7.05 -5.81 1.02
CA LYS A 97 7.62 -6.38 2.24
C LYS A 97 7.31 -7.87 2.31
N GLY A 98 8.14 -8.62 3.01
CA GLY A 98 7.83 -10.02 3.33
C GLY A 98 6.67 -10.06 4.34
N LYS A 99 5.66 -10.85 4.02
CA LYS A 99 4.42 -11.02 4.78
C LYS A 99 4.46 -12.26 5.67
N ASP A 100 4.92 -13.38 5.12
CA ASP A 100 4.96 -14.67 5.79
C ASP A 100 6.29 -15.37 5.50
N PHE A 101 6.85 -16.07 6.50
CA PHE A 101 8.18 -16.66 6.43
C PHE A 101 8.15 -18.10 6.93
N SER A 102 8.53 -19.04 6.07
CA SER A 102 8.60 -20.45 6.40
C SER A 102 9.64 -20.67 7.49
N ARG A 103 9.39 -21.65 8.37
CA ARG A 103 10.43 -22.16 9.27
C ARG A 103 11.16 -23.38 8.69
N ASN A 104 10.82 -23.77 7.47
CA ASN A 104 11.55 -24.81 6.76
C ASN A 104 12.87 -24.25 6.21
N CYS A 105 13.94 -24.42 6.96
CA CYS A 105 15.27 -24.02 6.52
C CYS A 105 15.73 -24.86 5.33
N LEU A 106 15.73 -24.25 4.15
CA LEU A 106 16.39 -24.80 2.97
C LEU A 106 17.86 -24.40 2.99
N TRP A 107 18.72 -25.28 3.50
CA TRP A 107 20.16 -25.03 3.54
C TRP A 107 20.75 -25.07 2.13
N ARG A 108 20.91 -23.90 1.50
CA ARG A 108 21.46 -23.76 0.15
C ARG A 108 22.44 -22.59 0.07
N GLN A 109 23.30 -22.62 -0.95
CA GLN A 109 24.12 -21.47 -1.32
C GLN A 109 23.21 -20.40 -1.91
N SER A 110 23.08 -19.26 -1.23
CA SER A 110 22.31 -18.12 -1.75
C SER A 110 23.21 -17.27 -2.64
N LEU A 111 22.82 -17.07 -3.90
CA LEU A 111 23.58 -16.21 -4.83
C LEU A 111 23.71 -14.77 -4.30
N LEU A 112 22.67 -14.26 -3.64
CA LEU A 112 22.65 -12.91 -3.05
C LEU A 112 23.54 -12.83 -1.79
N TYR A 113 23.51 -13.86 -0.94
CA TYR A 113 24.36 -13.91 0.26
C TYR A 113 25.84 -14.17 -0.09
N ASN A 114 26.10 -14.97 -1.13
CA ASN A 114 27.44 -15.33 -1.57
C ASN A 114 28.25 -14.11 -2.01
N ALA A 115 27.60 -13.13 -2.65
CA ALA A 115 28.23 -11.90 -3.08
C ALA A 115 28.76 -11.06 -1.91
N CYS A 116 28.10 -11.12 -0.75
CA CYS A 116 28.48 -10.33 0.42
C CYS A 116 29.29 -11.14 1.46
N HIS A 117 29.08 -12.46 1.58
CA HIS A 117 29.51 -13.27 2.73
C HIS A 117 30.20 -14.59 2.33
N GLY A 118 30.83 -14.63 1.14
CA GLY A 118 31.90 -15.59 0.84
C GLY A 118 31.47 -17.04 0.59
N GLY A 119 30.29 -17.28 0.02
CA GLY A 119 29.92 -18.62 -0.45
C GLY A 119 29.30 -19.57 0.59
N SER A 120 28.96 -19.06 1.79
CA SER A 120 28.43 -19.90 2.88
C SER A 120 27.00 -20.38 2.60
N THR A 121 26.70 -21.61 3.00
CA THR A 121 25.33 -22.14 3.03
C THR A 121 24.52 -21.41 4.10
N ILE A 122 23.36 -20.89 3.72
CA ILE A 122 22.41 -20.25 4.65
C ILE A 122 21.09 -21.00 4.69
N CYS A 123 20.35 -20.82 5.77
CA CYS A 123 18.95 -21.19 5.84
C CYS A 123 18.17 -20.19 4.96
N ASP A 124 17.79 -20.62 3.77
CA ASP A 124 17.03 -19.83 2.80
C ASP A 124 15.56 -20.22 2.86
N ASN A 125 14.85 -19.67 3.85
CA ASN A 125 13.44 -19.93 4.04
C ASN A 125 12.63 -19.39 2.87
N ASP A 126 11.60 -20.13 2.45
CA ASP A 126 10.56 -19.56 1.59
C ASP A 126 9.86 -18.42 2.34
N PHE A 127 9.50 -17.38 1.61
CA PHE A 127 8.69 -16.28 2.13
C PHE A 127 7.70 -15.81 1.06
N ILE A 128 6.62 -15.20 1.54
CA ILE A 128 5.58 -14.61 0.71
C ILE A 128 5.72 -13.10 0.78
N PHE A 129 5.55 -12.43 -0.36
CA PHE A 129 5.51 -10.98 -0.42
C PHE A 129 4.07 -10.46 -0.33
N GLU A 130 3.99 -9.21 0.09
CA GLU A 130 2.88 -8.34 -0.24
C GLU A 130 3.44 -7.11 -0.95
N HIS A 131 2.63 -6.52 -1.83
CA HIS A 131 3.00 -5.42 -2.69
C HIS A 131 2.02 -4.26 -2.53
N PHE A 132 2.55 -3.03 -2.56
CA PHE A 132 1.78 -1.80 -2.52
C PHE A 132 2.10 -1.05 -3.80
N ILE A 133 1.10 -0.88 -4.66
CA ILE A 133 1.23 -0.17 -5.94
C ILE A 133 0.65 1.23 -5.76
N TYR A 134 1.47 2.23 -5.98
CA TYR A 134 1.09 3.64 -5.88
C TYR A 134 0.81 4.20 -7.26
N LEU A 135 -0.44 4.60 -7.50
CA LEU A 135 -0.89 5.20 -8.74
C LEU A 135 -1.01 6.71 -8.54
N GLU A 136 -0.14 7.49 -9.18
CA GLU A 136 -0.27 8.95 -9.20
C GLU A 136 -1.27 9.37 -10.26
N LEU A 137 -2.34 10.03 -9.84
CA LEU A 137 -3.43 10.47 -10.70
C LEU A 137 -3.13 11.83 -11.33
N PRO A 138 -3.45 12.05 -12.62
CA PRO A 138 -3.31 13.35 -13.27
C PRO A 138 -4.13 14.46 -12.59
N TYR A 139 -5.29 14.11 -12.03
CA TYR A 139 -6.23 15.02 -11.36
C TYR A 139 -6.49 14.54 -9.93
N PRO A 140 -6.76 15.45 -8.98
CA PRO A 140 -7.17 15.06 -7.64
C PRO A 140 -8.58 14.45 -7.68
N MET A 141 -8.78 13.43 -6.86
CA MET A 141 -10.08 12.93 -6.47
C MET A 141 -10.83 14.00 -5.66
N GLN A 142 -12.15 13.95 -5.71
CA GLN A 142 -13.03 14.95 -5.12
C GLN A 142 -13.89 14.31 -4.03
N GLN A 143 -14.08 15.05 -2.95
CA GLN A 143 -14.84 14.62 -1.78
C GLN A 143 -16.24 14.09 -2.16
N GLY A 144 -16.56 12.90 -1.64
CA GLY A 144 -17.82 12.19 -1.83
C GLY A 144 -18.01 11.52 -3.20
N LYS A 145 -17.02 11.55 -4.10
CA LYS A 145 -17.12 10.96 -5.44
C LYS A 145 -16.72 9.49 -5.48
N HIS A 146 -17.16 8.80 -6.53
CA HIS A 146 -16.96 7.37 -6.73
C HIS A 146 -15.95 7.13 -7.85
N TYR A 147 -14.93 6.36 -7.56
CA TYR A 147 -13.86 5.99 -8.49
C TYR A 147 -13.84 4.48 -8.67
N ILE A 148 -14.00 4.03 -9.92
CA ILE A 148 -13.88 2.63 -10.29
C ILE A 148 -12.48 2.42 -10.84
N ILE A 149 -11.70 1.58 -10.17
CA ILE A 149 -10.36 1.18 -10.56
C ILE A 149 -10.49 -0.17 -11.27
N THR A 150 -10.03 -0.26 -12.51
CA THR A 150 -10.05 -1.49 -13.31
C THR A 150 -8.63 -1.93 -13.67
N LEU A 151 -8.35 -3.22 -13.53
CA LEU A 151 -7.09 -3.87 -13.85
C LEU A 151 -7.21 -4.67 -15.15
N SER A 152 -6.18 -4.58 -16.00
CA SER A 152 -6.09 -5.40 -17.21
C SER A 152 -5.44 -6.76 -16.93
N GLY A 153 -6.11 -7.60 -16.12
CA GLY A 153 -5.68 -8.97 -15.82
C GLY A 153 -4.40 -9.06 -15.00
N LEU A 154 -4.31 -8.24 -13.95
CA LEU A 154 -3.16 -8.21 -13.04
C LEU A 154 -3.38 -9.06 -11.78
N ALA A 155 -4.61 -9.09 -11.26
CA ALA A 155 -4.96 -9.85 -10.06
C ALA A 155 -5.65 -11.18 -10.41
N GLY A 156 -5.50 -12.17 -9.53
CA GLY A 156 -6.10 -13.51 -9.69
C GLY A 156 -7.57 -13.59 -9.28
N ASN A 157 -8.02 -12.73 -8.37
CA ASN A 157 -9.33 -12.80 -7.72
C ASN A 157 -10.42 -11.95 -8.40
N TYR A 158 -10.14 -10.70 -8.76
CA TYR A 158 -11.09 -9.81 -9.45
C TYR A 158 -10.36 -8.72 -10.26
N ASN A 159 -11.08 -8.06 -11.19
CA ASN A 159 -10.48 -7.06 -12.10
C ASN A 159 -10.93 -5.63 -11.84
N SER A 160 -11.82 -5.37 -10.88
CA SER A 160 -12.27 -4.01 -10.58
C SER A 160 -12.67 -3.83 -9.12
N ASP A 161 -12.40 -2.64 -8.59
CA ASP A 161 -12.82 -2.20 -7.25
C ASP A 161 -13.41 -0.78 -7.32
N THR A 162 -14.21 -0.41 -6.33
CA THR A 162 -14.80 0.93 -6.21
C THR A 162 -14.37 1.60 -4.93
N LEU A 163 -13.73 2.77 -5.06
CA LEU A 163 -13.40 3.66 -3.97
C LEU A 163 -14.39 4.82 -3.91
N VAL A 164 -14.92 5.10 -2.72
CA VAL A 164 -15.57 6.39 -2.43
C VAL A 164 -14.54 7.29 -1.75
N PHE A 165 -14.12 8.37 -2.41
CA PHE A 165 -13.17 9.30 -1.82
C PHE A 165 -13.90 10.22 -0.85
N ASP A 166 -13.95 9.84 0.42
CA ASP A 166 -14.57 10.62 1.49
C ASP A 166 -13.59 10.71 2.66
N VAL A 167 -12.93 11.86 2.82
CA VAL A 167 -11.88 12.08 3.83
C VAL A 167 -12.37 11.87 5.28
N THR A 168 -13.68 11.83 5.49
CA THR A 168 -14.28 11.59 6.82
C THR A 168 -14.51 10.10 7.11
N ARG A 169 -14.41 9.23 6.10
CA ARG A 169 -14.77 7.81 6.19
C ARG A 169 -13.71 6.87 5.69
N VAL A 170 -12.92 7.28 4.69
CA VAL A 170 -11.85 6.45 4.13
C VAL A 170 -10.54 6.68 4.86
N ARG A 171 -9.86 5.60 5.19
CA ARG A 171 -8.54 5.65 5.82
C ARG A 171 -7.46 5.93 4.79
N SER A 172 -6.52 6.81 5.13
CA SER A 172 -5.23 6.92 4.44
C SER A 172 -4.13 6.33 5.32
N ASP A 173 -3.31 5.46 4.73
CA ASP A 173 -2.11 4.91 5.37
C ASP A 173 -1.01 5.96 5.61
N ALA A 174 -1.16 7.16 5.04
CA ALA A 174 -0.25 8.27 5.31
C ALA A 174 -0.53 8.94 6.65
N VAL A 175 -1.75 8.82 7.21
CA VAL A 175 -2.15 9.48 8.46
C VAL A 175 -1.90 8.55 9.65
N HIS A 176 -1.02 8.99 10.54
CA HIS A 176 -0.59 8.28 11.75
C HIS A 176 -1.06 9.03 12.98
N VAL A 177 -1.77 8.35 13.88
CA VAL A 177 -2.20 8.88 15.17
C VAL A 177 -2.09 7.80 16.23
N ASN A 178 -1.96 8.16 17.51
CA ASN A 178 -2.02 7.20 18.60
C ASN A 178 -3.37 6.46 18.57
N GLN A 179 -3.34 5.15 18.36
CA GLN A 179 -4.55 4.31 18.20
C GLN A 179 -5.26 3.98 19.52
N ILE A 180 -4.64 4.26 20.67
CA ILE A 180 -5.30 4.15 21.99
C ILE A 180 -5.97 5.48 22.35
N GLY A 181 -5.29 6.60 22.10
CA GLY A 181 -5.80 7.95 22.34
C GLY A 181 -4.87 8.82 23.18
N PHE A 182 -5.42 9.92 23.71
CA PHE A 182 -4.69 10.93 24.46
C PHE A 182 -5.46 11.34 25.72
N LEU A 183 -4.72 11.74 26.77
CA LEU A 183 -5.37 12.39 27.92
C LEU A 183 -5.90 13.77 27.51
N PRO A 184 -7.08 14.19 28.00
CA PRO A 184 -7.66 15.50 27.69
C PRO A 184 -6.70 16.68 27.94
N ASP A 185 -5.96 16.62 29.04
CA ASP A 185 -4.99 17.63 29.51
C ASP A 185 -3.54 17.33 29.09
N ALA A 186 -3.33 16.36 28.18
CA ALA A 186 -2.01 16.15 27.60
C ALA A 186 -1.57 17.41 26.86
N GLY A 187 -0.47 18.03 27.31
CA GLY A 187 0.07 19.25 26.70
C GLY A 187 0.66 19.06 25.30
N LYS A 188 0.65 17.84 24.76
CA LYS A 188 1.13 17.48 23.42
C LYS A 188 0.26 16.38 22.82
N LYS A 189 -0.47 16.72 21.76
CA LYS A 189 -1.32 15.77 20.99
C LYS A 189 -1.13 16.06 19.51
N PHE A 190 -0.55 15.08 18.82
CA PHE A 190 -0.18 15.21 17.41
C PHE A 190 -0.70 14.03 16.62
N GLY A 191 -1.14 14.31 15.40
CA GLY A 191 -1.14 13.36 14.30
C GLY A 191 0.04 13.65 13.39
N TYR A 192 0.52 12.64 12.68
CA TYR A 192 1.60 12.77 11.72
C TYR A 192 1.16 12.31 10.34
N ILE A 193 1.70 12.94 9.31
CA ILE A 193 1.44 12.55 7.93
C ILE A 193 2.78 12.25 7.26
N SER A 194 2.95 11.01 6.81
CA SER A 194 4.13 10.55 6.09
C SER A 194 3.91 9.18 5.46
N ALA A 195 4.61 8.89 4.36
CA ALA A 195 4.65 7.56 3.79
C ALA A 195 5.94 7.35 2.98
N TRP A 196 6.50 6.15 3.05
CA TRP A 196 7.51 5.67 2.11
C TRP A 196 6.83 4.83 1.02
N MET A 197 6.98 5.23 -0.24
CA MET A 197 6.31 4.63 -1.40
C MET A 197 7.20 3.63 -2.16
N GLY A 198 8.31 3.19 -1.55
CA GLY A 198 9.21 2.21 -2.15
C GLY A 198 10.12 2.85 -3.19
N ASP A 199 10.04 2.41 -4.44
CA ASP A 199 10.87 2.95 -5.52
C ASP A 199 10.58 4.42 -5.88
N LYS A 200 9.44 4.96 -5.47
CA LYS A 200 9.10 6.38 -5.56
C LYS A 200 9.69 7.26 -4.46
N GLY A 201 10.29 6.66 -3.43
CA GLY A 201 10.82 7.41 -2.30
C GLY A 201 9.73 7.93 -1.36
N PRO A 202 9.96 9.05 -0.66
CA PRO A 202 9.03 9.58 0.32
C PRO A 202 7.85 10.28 -0.34
N LEU A 203 6.72 10.30 0.34
CA LEU A 203 5.55 11.08 -0.04
C LEU A 203 5.86 12.58 0.09
N ASP A 204 5.85 13.28 -1.03
CA ASP A 204 5.96 14.74 -1.09
C ASP A 204 4.61 15.39 -0.78
N LEU A 205 4.60 16.21 0.27
CA LEU A 205 3.42 16.96 0.75
C LEU A 205 3.68 18.47 0.79
N ASP A 206 4.75 18.98 0.16
CA ASP A 206 5.05 20.41 0.17
C ASP A 206 3.87 21.24 -0.38
N ALA A 207 3.21 20.75 -1.43
CA ALA A 207 2.01 21.37 -2.00
C ALA A 207 0.74 21.25 -1.11
N TYR A 208 0.83 20.59 0.04
CA TYR A 208 -0.24 20.41 1.02
C TYR A 208 -0.02 21.26 2.27
N GLU A 209 1.09 22.01 2.38
CA GLU A 209 1.32 22.91 3.51
C GLU A 209 0.10 23.82 3.77
N GLY A 210 -0.32 23.91 5.03
CA GLY A 210 -1.48 24.70 5.40
C GLY A 210 -2.84 24.09 5.06
N THR A 211 -2.88 22.87 4.48
CA THR A 211 -4.14 22.13 4.30
C THR A 211 -4.80 21.91 5.66
N ARG A 212 -6.13 22.05 5.71
CA ARG A 212 -6.87 21.85 6.96
C ARG A 212 -6.92 20.39 7.34
N PHE A 213 -6.83 20.15 8.63
CA PHE A 213 -7.20 18.88 9.25
C PHE A 213 -8.32 19.11 10.26
N HIS A 214 -9.07 18.06 10.54
CA HIS A 214 -10.18 18.07 11.48
C HIS A 214 -10.07 16.92 12.47
N LEU A 215 -10.58 17.16 13.69
CA LEU A 215 -11.04 16.06 14.53
C LEU A 215 -12.54 15.89 14.31
N ILE A 216 -12.92 14.72 13.82
CA ILE A 216 -14.31 14.36 13.54
C ILE A 216 -14.80 13.54 14.72
N ASP A 217 -15.84 14.02 15.39
CA ASP A 217 -16.51 13.29 16.47
C ASP A 217 -17.22 12.06 15.90
N LEU A 218 -16.89 10.87 16.41
CA LEU A 218 -17.41 9.61 15.88
C LEU A 218 -18.92 9.44 16.11
N ALA A 219 -19.48 10.05 17.14
CA ALA A 219 -20.89 9.92 17.46
C ALA A 219 -21.77 10.76 16.53
N THR A 220 -21.29 11.94 16.13
CA THR A 220 -22.05 12.92 15.33
C THR A 220 -21.61 12.99 13.87
N GLY A 221 -20.41 12.51 13.56
CA GLY A 221 -19.77 12.65 12.25
C GLY A 221 -19.43 14.11 11.90
N GLN A 222 -19.39 15.01 12.88
CA GLN A 222 -19.13 16.43 12.65
C GLN A 222 -17.71 16.81 13.05
N PRO A 223 -17.07 17.76 12.33
CA PRO A 223 -15.82 18.34 12.76
C PRO A 223 -16.04 19.16 14.04
N VAL A 224 -15.25 18.89 15.08
CA VAL A 224 -15.30 19.57 16.39
C VAL A 224 -14.03 20.34 16.72
N PHE A 225 -12.99 20.15 15.92
CA PHE A 225 -11.74 20.88 15.97
C PHE A 225 -11.18 21.01 14.56
N GLU A 226 -10.58 22.15 14.26
CA GLU A 226 -9.87 22.38 13.01
C GLU A 226 -8.46 22.91 13.30
N GLY A 227 -7.52 22.53 12.44
CA GLY A 227 -6.18 23.08 12.40
C GLY A 227 -5.63 22.99 10.99
N THR A 228 -4.35 23.32 10.82
CA THR A 228 -3.65 23.22 9.53
C THR A 228 -2.41 22.36 9.68
N ILE A 229 -2.10 21.57 8.66
CA ILE A 229 -0.89 20.75 8.68
C ILE A 229 0.36 21.64 8.50
N ALA A 230 1.46 21.25 9.16
CA ALA A 230 2.75 21.94 9.06
C ALA A 230 3.91 20.94 8.97
N LYS A 231 5.03 21.33 8.35
CA LYS A 231 6.21 20.48 8.28
C LYS A 231 6.85 20.38 9.67
N ARG A 232 7.03 19.15 10.16
CA ARG A 232 7.66 18.85 11.45
C ARG A 232 9.10 18.40 11.29
N LEU A 233 9.36 17.56 10.29
CA LEU A 233 10.67 17.04 9.96
C LEU A 233 10.87 17.11 8.46
N ASP A 234 11.97 17.73 8.07
CA ASP A 234 12.54 17.70 6.74
C ASP A 234 13.77 16.77 6.79
N VAL A 235 13.73 15.64 6.07
CA VAL A 235 14.83 14.66 6.13
C VAL A 235 16.09 15.13 5.41
N GLU A 236 15.99 16.12 4.52
CA GLU A 236 17.14 16.69 3.82
C GLU A 236 17.86 17.72 4.70
N THR A 237 17.12 18.55 5.41
CA THR A 237 17.68 19.69 6.16
C THR A 237 17.79 19.48 7.66
N SER A 238 17.14 18.45 8.23
CA SER A 238 17.14 18.24 9.68
C SER A 238 18.55 17.95 10.25
N PRO A 239 18.98 18.72 11.27
CA PRO A 239 20.24 18.46 11.96
C PRO A 239 20.15 17.25 12.90
N GLN A 240 18.94 16.88 13.34
CA GLN A 240 18.70 15.77 14.25
C GLN A 240 18.37 14.51 13.45
N LYS A 241 19.32 13.58 13.45
CA LYS A 241 19.28 12.32 12.71
C LYS A 241 18.98 11.15 13.65
N ASP A 242 18.27 10.14 13.17
CA ASP A 242 17.99 8.93 13.96
C ASP A 242 19.24 8.08 14.17
N LEU A 243 20.08 8.02 13.13
CA LEU A 243 21.32 7.23 13.09
C LEU A 243 22.52 8.14 12.78
N PRO A 244 22.95 8.99 13.75
CA PRO A 244 24.08 9.87 13.53
C PRO A 244 25.38 9.06 13.36
N GLY A 245 26.00 9.17 12.18
CA GLY A 245 27.29 8.54 11.87
C GLY A 245 27.21 7.22 11.10
N GLU A 246 26.01 6.68 10.87
CA GLU A 246 25.83 5.51 10.00
C GLU A 246 25.95 5.87 8.51
N PRO A 247 26.63 5.05 7.67
CA PRO A 247 26.65 5.25 6.23
C PRO A 247 25.25 5.10 5.62
N GLY A 248 24.82 6.06 4.79
CA GLY A 248 23.52 6.04 4.11
C GLY A 248 22.56 7.12 4.60
N THR A 249 21.25 6.90 4.43
CA THR A 249 20.21 7.83 4.87
C THR A 249 20.06 7.74 6.40
N PRO A 250 20.33 8.82 7.15
CA PRO A 250 20.44 8.75 8.61
C PRO A 250 19.07 8.85 9.32
N PHE A 251 17.99 8.51 8.61
CA PHE A 251 16.59 8.50 9.06
C PHE A 251 15.97 7.15 8.78
N PHE A 252 15.30 6.55 9.77
CA PHE A 252 14.65 5.24 9.60
C PHE A 252 13.45 5.31 8.67
N SER A 253 12.69 6.41 8.70
CA SER A 253 11.50 6.59 7.86
C SER A 253 11.84 6.94 6.41
N MET A 254 13.04 7.48 6.19
CA MET A 254 13.48 8.08 4.91
C MET A 254 12.47 9.07 4.31
N SER A 255 11.57 9.63 5.12
CA SER A 255 10.45 10.47 4.67
C SER A 255 10.26 11.69 5.56
N ASP A 256 9.94 12.81 4.91
CA ASP A 256 9.44 14.01 5.58
C ASP A 256 8.23 13.67 6.46
N VAL A 257 8.09 14.41 7.56
CA VAL A 257 6.98 14.25 8.49
C VAL A 257 6.26 15.58 8.62
N TRP A 258 4.97 15.53 8.36
CA TRP A 258 4.05 16.63 8.60
C TRP A 258 3.26 16.37 9.87
N GLU A 259 2.79 17.42 10.53
CA GLU A 259 2.05 17.30 11.79
C GLU A 259 0.68 17.96 11.73
N CYS A 260 -0.25 17.38 12.49
CA CYS A 260 -1.52 17.95 12.87
C CYS A 260 -1.48 18.18 14.39
N ASP A 261 -1.28 19.42 14.84
CA ASP A 261 -1.26 19.76 16.28
C ASP A 261 -2.66 20.10 16.79
N PHE A 262 -3.22 19.21 17.61
CA PHE A 262 -4.49 19.41 18.29
C PHE A 262 -4.32 19.42 19.82
N SER A 263 -3.16 19.85 20.31
CA SER A 263 -2.81 19.90 21.73
C SER A 263 -3.80 20.72 22.56
N SER A 264 -4.42 21.74 21.97
CA SER A 264 -5.42 22.60 22.62
C SER A 264 -6.79 21.93 22.81
N PHE A 265 -7.09 20.82 22.12
CA PHE A 265 -8.39 20.17 22.16
C PHE A 265 -8.55 19.25 23.37
N SER A 266 -9.36 19.61 24.36
CA SER A 266 -9.46 18.90 25.65
C SER A 266 -10.82 18.25 25.92
N THR A 267 -11.72 18.20 24.93
CA THR A 267 -13.03 17.57 25.10
C THR A 267 -12.90 16.05 25.03
N PRO A 268 -13.23 15.28 26.08
CA PRO A 268 -13.20 13.82 26.04
C PRO A 268 -14.19 13.25 25.02
N GLY A 269 -13.81 12.21 24.29
CA GLY A 269 -14.64 11.56 23.28
C GLY A 269 -13.84 10.62 22.39
N GLU A 270 -14.48 10.10 21.36
CA GLU A 270 -13.85 9.27 20.33
C GLU A 270 -13.84 10.03 19.01
N TYR A 271 -12.67 10.14 18.40
CA TYR A 271 -12.44 11.02 17.26
C TYR A 271 -11.64 10.34 16.16
N VAL A 272 -11.86 10.79 14.92
CA VAL A 272 -11.00 10.48 13.77
C VAL A 272 -10.26 11.74 13.36
N LEU A 273 -8.96 11.60 13.11
CA LEU A 273 -8.16 12.65 12.46
C LEU A 273 -8.35 12.55 10.95
N SER A 274 -8.79 13.62 10.32
CA SER A 274 -9.01 13.72 8.88
C SER A 274 -8.25 14.91 8.30
N VAL A 275 -7.78 14.79 7.06
CA VAL A 275 -7.08 15.85 6.33
C VAL A 275 -7.86 16.09 5.03
N ASP A 276 -8.11 17.35 4.67
CA ASP A 276 -9.00 17.71 3.55
C ASP A 276 -8.52 17.20 2.17
N ARG A 277 -7.26 16.76 2.06
CA ARG A 277 -6.58 16.41 0.80
C ARG A 277 -5.61 15.25 0.98
#